data_AF-A0A2N0TXH3-F1
#
_entry.id   AF-A0A2N0TXH3-F1
#
_cell.length_a   1.000
_cell.length_b   1.000
_cell.length_c   1.000
_cell.angle_alpha   90.00
_cell.angle_beta   90.00
_cell.angle_gamma   90.00
#
_symmetry.space_group_name_H-M   'P 1'
#
loop_
_entity.id
_entity.type
_entity.pdbx_description
1 polymer ?
#
loop_
_entity_poly.entity_id
_entity_poly.type
_entity_poly.pdbx_seq_one_letter_code
_entity_poly.pdbx_strand_id
1 'polypeptide(L)'
;MKTIYSSTLMLLCVWLSVSSCSKEQNPAPPQDEEEQQLSLTINQAMIMVSSTVTFEVTADGEPVTDADIFINGQKTDAYQHQFNQAQTATAIAKKDGYKDSEPLTITVNVMQSDVDIYVLGEGYHEQLQGIWPMYWKNGEPMPLLLAPNHMEDPVIYHSIAVSGHDVYITGERIFSSSRASAFFWKNNTYHELTQPSGYAKGLDISLADDDVYVAGVQKNANNLIDIAYWKNGGELPVRLDSGTIGQTGESFIKVIGDDVHVAGILDAEPTYWKNGVATPLEGTGVVTGIAVSDHGDVYISGYGSNGNRTIAKYWKNGQEVILGTGELESESSSIFVEDDDVYVAGYEKVLHKSGQGRVNVARYWKNGEAVDLTDRSYPAEASGIFVLDGNVYVSGIESLPDQKVSATYWHNSQPVRLSNKDHNGQAGDIFVVKKNP
;
A
#
# COMPACT_ATOMS: atom_id res chain seq x y z
N MET A 1 -44.18 -17.59 -71.00
CA MET A 1 -45.18 -16.81 -70.22
C MET A 1 -44.54 -15.44 -69.96
N LYS A 2 -44.96 -14.39 -70.69
CA LYS A 2 -45.97 -13.38 -70.26
C LYS A 2 -45.43 -12.58 -69.04
N THR A 3 -45.23 -11.26 -69.04
CA THR A 3 -45.83 -10.17 -69.84
C THR A 3 -44.99 -8.88 -69.71
N ILE A 4 -45.06 -8.05 -70.75
CA ILE A 4 -44.57 -6.67 -70.95
C ILE A 4 -45.57 -5.65 -70.38
N TYR A 5 -45.12 -4.45 -69.94
CA TYR A 5 -45.70 -3.08 -70.13
C TYR A 5 -44.65 -2.09 -69.55
N SER A 6 -43.98 -1.16 -70.22
CA SER A 6 -44.29 -0.09 -71.19
C SER A 6 -45.29 0.96 -70.70
N SER A 7 -44.82 2.19 -70.45
CA SER A 7 -45.57 3.44 -70.65
C SER A 7 -44.63 4.66 -70.69
N THR A 8 -44.85 5.46 -71.72
CA THR A 8 -44.10 6.60 -72.26
C THR A 8 -44.78 7.92 -71.88
N LEU A 9 -44.04 9.04 -71.76
CA LEU A 9 -44.35 10.44 -72.19
C LEU A 9 -43.44 11.41 -71.38
N MET A 10 -42.93 12.54 -71.88
CA MET A 10 -43.18 13.31 -73.09
C MET A 10 -41.95 14.22 -73.34
N LEU A 11 -41.55 14.33 -74.60
CA LEU A 11 -40.56 15.28 -75.12
C LEU A 11 -41.17 16.70 -75.14
N LEU A 12 -40.39 17.73 -74.82
CA LEU A 12 -40.55 19.04 -75.47
C LEU A 12 -39.17 19.61 -75.81
N CYS A 13 -38.88 19.65 -77.12
CA CYS A 13 -37.73 20.33 -77.69
C CYS A 13 -38.02 21.83 -77.82
N VAL A 14 -37.04 22.67 -77.48
CA VAL A 14 -36.88 24.00 -78.08
C VAL A 14 -35.44 24.10 -78.57
N TRP A 15 -35.29 24.26 -79.88
CA TRP A 15 -34.03 24.58 -80.56
C TRP A 15 -33.87 26.10 -80.62
N LEU A 16 -32.64 26.59 -80.43
CA LEU A 16 -32.14 27.82 -81.05
C LEU A 16 -30.60 27.78 -81.09
N SER A 17 -30.06 27.47 -82.26
CA SER A 17 -28.72 27.84 -82.75
C SER A 17 -28.65 29.38 -82.85
N VAL A 18 -27.55 30.13 -82.73
CA VAL A 18 -26.15 30.01 -83.21
C VAL A 18 -25.38 31.16 -82.50
N SER A 19 -24.09 31.01 -82.24
CA SER A 19 -23.02 31.90 -82.78
C SER A 19 -21.70 31.72 -82.03
N SER A 20 -20.66 31.49 -82.83
CA SER A 20 -19.25 31.54 -82.47
C SER A 20 -18.88 32.93 -81.94
N CYS A 21 -18.22 32.98 -80.77
CA CYS A 21 -17.32 34.07 -80.40
C CYS A 21 -16.23 33.52 -79.47
N SER A 22 -15.02 33.41 -80.01
CA SER A 22 -13.77 33.31 -79.25
C SER A 22 -13.67 34.50 -78.30
N LYS A 23 -13.68 34.25 -76.98
CA LYS A 23 -13.19 35.19 -75.98
C LYS A 23 -12.43 34.43 -74.89
N GLU A 24 -11.20 34.89 -74.73
CA GLU A 24 -10.16 34.58 -73.75
C GLU A 24 -10.65 33.99 -72.42
N GLN A 25 -9.98 32.91 -71.99
CA GLN A 25 -10.04 32.41 -70.62
C GLN A 25 -9.56 33.50 -69.66
N ASN A 26 -10.47 34.03 -68.85
CA ASN A 26 -10.06 34.63 -67.59
C ASN A 26 -9.56 33.51 -66.67
N PRO A 27 -8.42 33.68 -65.96
CA PRO A 27 -8.09 32.78 -64.87
C PRO A 27 -9.24 32.84 -63.85
N ALA A 28 -9.64 31.66 -63.36
CA ALA A 28 -10.55 31.59 -62.22
C ALA A 28 -9.99 32.45 -61.08
N PRO A 29 -10.85 33.14 -60.29
CA PRO A 29 -10.38 33.75 -59.04
C PRO A 29 -9.72 32.67 -58.18
N PRO A 30 -8.74 33.02 -57.32
CA PRO A 30 -8.22 32.06 -56.35
C PRO A 30 -9.43 31.48 -55.61
N GLN A 31 -9.56 30.15 -55.61
CA GLN A 31 -10.42 29.53 -54.62
C GLN A 31 -9.72 29.80 -53.29
N ASP A 32 -10.38 30.55 -52.41
CA ASP A 32 -10.01 30.55 -51.00
C ASP A 32 -10.18 29.10 -50.54
N GLU A 33 -9.08 28.35 -50.49
CA GLU A 33 -9.07 27.02 -49.86
C GLU A 33 -9.39 27.28 -48.39
N GLU A 34 -10.62 26.99 -47.98
CA GLU A 34 -10.98 27.03 -46.57
C GLU A 34 -10.08 26.04 -45.83
N GLU A 35 -9.17 26.56 -45.00
CA GLU A 35 -8.33 25.74 -44.14
C GLU A 35 -9.19 24.77 -43.32
N GLN A 36 -8.85 23.48 -43.42
CA GLN A 36 -9.53 22.41 -42.70
C GLN A 36 -9.34 22.58 -41.19
N GLN A 37 -10.39 22.28 -40.44
CA GLN A 37 -10.41 22.38 -38.99
C GLN A 37 -9.84 21.12 -38.35
N LEU A 38 -8.81 21.25 -37.51
CA LEU A 38 -8.31 20.12 -36.73
C LEU A 38 -9.30 19.74 -35.63
N SER A 39 -9.38 18.45 -35.35
CA SER A 39 -10.04 17.87 -34.18
C SER A 39 -9.01 17.12 -33.34
N LEU A 40 -8.98 17.40 -32.04
CA LEU A 40 -8.09 16.76 -31.07
C LEU A 40 -8.92 15.94 -30.09
N THR A 41 -8.63 14.66 -29.98
CA THR A 41 -9.30 13.73 -29.05
C THR A 41 -8.28 12.93 -28.25
N ILE A 42 -8.77 12.30 -27.18
CA ILE A 42 -8.02 11.34 -26.37
C ILE A 42 -8.80 10.04 -26.28
N ASN A 43 -8.10 8.92 -26.19
CA ASN A 43 -8.69 7.58 -26.16
C ASN A 43 -9.19 7.15 -24.77
N GLN A 44 -9.27 8.07 -23.81
CA GLN A 44 -9.61 7.80 -22.41
C GLN A 44 -10.72 8.73 -21.93
N ALA A 45 -11.76 8.16 -21.32
CA ALA A 45 -12.85 8.93 -20.72
C ALA A 45 -12.49 9.54 -19.35
N MET A 46 -11.48 8.98 -18.67
CA MET A 46 -11.01 9.40 -17.36
C MET A 46 -9.48 9.28 -17.32
N ILE A 47 -8.81 10.32 -16.84
CA ILE A 47 -7.36 10.37 -16.74
C ILE A 47 -6.97 10.41 -15.27
N MET A 48 -6.11 9.49 -14.85
CA MET A 48 -5.57 9.45 -13.49
C MET A 48 -4.13 9.95 -13.47
N VAL A 49 -3.67 10.47 -12.33
CA VAL A 49 -2.25 10.76 -12.12
C VAL A 49 -1.41 9.53 -12.48
N SER A 50 -0.27 9.77 -13.14
CA SER A 50 0.65 8.76 -13.68
C SER A 50 0.13 7.94 -14.86
N SER A 51 -1.10 8.18 -15.35
CA SER A 51 -1.57 7.58 -16.61
C SER A 51 -0.94 8.27 -17.82
N THR A 52 -0.54 7.47 -18.81
CA THR A 52 -0.15 7.99 -20.12
C THR A 52 -1.39 8.19 -20.98
N VAL A 53 -1.60 9.43 -21.41
CA VAL A 53 -2.66 9.83 -22.33
C VAL A 53 -2.13 9.80 -23.76
N THR A 54 -2.91 9.27 -24.70
CA THR A 54 -2.59 9.31 -26.13
C THR A 54 -3.57 10.25 -26.83
N PHE A 55 -3.02 11.18 -27.61
CA PHE A 55 -3.75 12.14 -28.41
C PHE A 55 -3.95 11.62 -29.83
N GLU A 56 -5.11 11.92 -30.40
CA GLU A 56 -5.45 11.66 -31.80
C GLU A 56 -5.84 12.98 -32.46
N VAL A 57 -5.26 13.27 -33.62
CA VAL A 57 -5.56 14.48 -34.40
C VAL A 57 -6.15 14.08 -35.73
N THR A 58 -7.27 14.68 -36.12
CA THR A 58 -7.92 14.45 -37.41
C THR A 58 -8.32 15.74 -38.10
N ALA A 59 -8.47 15.71 -39.43
CA ALA A 59 -9.07 16.75 -40.25
C ALA A 59 -10.07 16.08 -41.20
N ASP A 60 -11.33 16.54 -41.21
CA ASP A 60 -12.43 15.92 -41.97
C ASP A 60 -12.58 14.39 -41.76
N GLY A 61 -12.19 13.90 -40.58
CA GLY A 61 -12.23 12.48 -40.20
C GLY A 61 -11.00 11.67 -40.60
N GLU A 62 -10.04 12.26 -41.31
CA GLU A 62 -8.78 11.62 -41.69
C GLU A 62 -7.66 11.93 -40.68
N PRO A 63 -6.78 10.97 -40.34
CA PRO A 63 -5.69 11.18 -39.39
C PRO A 63 -4.65 12.21 -39.86
N VAL A 64 -4.23 13.07 -38.94
CA VAL A 64 -3.11 14.02 -39.13
C VAL A 64 -1.99 13.64 -38.16
N THR A 65 -0.86 13.15 -38.67
CA THR A 65 0.21 12.52 -37.87
C THR A 65 1.41 13.42 -37.59
N ASP A 66 1.42 14.64 -38.13
CA ASP A 66 2.50 15.62 -38.12
C ASP A 66 2.07 16.99 -37.55
N ALA A 67 0.90 17.05 -36.90
CA ALA A 67 0.48 18.21 -36.11
C ALA A 67 1.28 18.30 -34.79
N ASP A 68 1.40 19.52 -34.28
CA ASP A 68 1.98 19.82 -32.98
C ASP A 68 0.89 19.85 -31.91
N ILE A 69 1.13 19.21 -30.77
CA ILE A 69 0.21 19.25 -29.61
C ILE A 69 0.78 20.18 -28.56
N PHE A 70 -0.06 21.07 -28.04
CA PHE A 70 0.27 22.00 -26.97
C PHE A 70 -0.60 21.72 -25.76
N ILE A 71 0.00 21.50 -24.59
CA ILE A 71 -0.69 21.35 -23.30
C ILE A 71 -0.35 22.56 -22.44
N ASN A 72 -1.37 23.31 -22.00
CA ASN A 72 -1.21 24.57 -21.26
C ASN A 72 -0.25 25.56 -21.97
N GLY A 73 -0.27 25.55 -23.31
CA GLY A 73 0.59 26.38 -24.15
C GLY A 73 2.03 25.88 -24.34
N GLN A 74 2.41 24.74 -23.76
CA GLN A 74 3.72 24.11 -23.96
C GLN A 74 3.61 22.97 -24.98
N LYS A 75 4.47 22.99 -26.01
CA LYS A 75 4.54 21.94 -27.03
C LYS A 75 5.01 20.62 -26.42
N THR A 76 4.38 19.51 -26.79
CA THR A 76 4.81 18.16 -26.39
C THR A 76 5.78 17.56 -27.41
N ASP A 77 6.64 16.63 -26.96
CA ASP A 77 7.59 15.93 -27.84
C ASP A 77 6.92 14.79 -28.63
N ALA A 78 5.73 14.36 -28.22
CA ALA A 78 5.01 13.23 -28.79
C ALA A 78 3.48 13.40 -28.64
N TYR A 79 2.75 12.52 -29.32
CA TYR A 79 1.30 12.33 -29.18
C TYR A 79 0.93 11.59 -27.89
N GLN A 80 1.88 11.45 -26.97
CA GLN A 80 1.68 10.85 -25.66
C GLN A 80 2.17 11.82 -24.58
N HIS A 81 1.43 11.88 -23.47
CA HIS A 81 1.81 12.70 -22.32
C HIS A 81 1.39 12.02 -21.02
N GLN A 82 2.27 12.04 -20.02
CA GLN A 82 1.99 11.53 -18.68
C GLN A 82 1.83 12.71 -17.71
N PHE A 83 0.70 12.75 -17.01
CA PHE A 83 0.43 13.77 -16.01
C PHE A 83 0.85 13.28 -14.62
N ASN A 84 1.78 13.99 -13.97
CA ASN A 84 2.33 13.58 -12.67
C ASN A 84 1.65 14.21 -11.45
N GLN A 85 0.60 15.01 -11.68
CA GLN A 85 -0.17 15.66 -10.63
C GLN A 85 -1.62 15.84 -11.10
N ALA A 86 -2.56 15.89 -10.15
CA ALA A 86 -3.94 16.20 -10.45
C ALA A 86 -4.07 17.67 -10.83
N GLN A 87 -4.72 17.92 -11.96
CA GLN A 87 -4.88 19.24 -12.54
C GLN A 87 -5.94 19.22 -13.63
N THR A 88 -6.44 20.41 -13.97
CA THR A 88 -7.13 20.63 -15.24
C THR A 88 -6.12 21.22 -16.22
N ALA A 89 -5.97 20.60 -17.39
CA ALA A 89 -5.10 21.05 -18.46
C ALA A 89 -5.91 21.30 -19.73
N THR A 90 -5.43 22.21 -20.57
CA THR A 90 -6.03 22.50 -21.88
C THR A 90 -5.07 22.09 -22.99
N ALA A 91 -5.51 21.24 -23.90
CA ALA A 91 -4.74 20.77 -25.04
C ALA A 91 -5.27 21.33 -26.37
N ILE A 92 -4.37 21.70 -27.29
CA ILE A 92 -4.70 22.22 -28.63
C ILE A 92 -3.74 21.59 -29.66
N ALA A 93 -4.27 21.14 -30.79
CA ALA A 93 -3.47 20.71 -31.94
C ALA A 93 -3.31 21.87 -32.94
N LYS A 94 -2.10 22.06 -33.46
CA LYS A 94 -1.76 23.08 -34.45
C LYS A 94 -0.96 22.50 -35.60
N LYS A 95 -1.21 22.99 -36.82
CA LYS A 95 -0.44 22.63 -38.01
C LYS A 95 -0.58 23.73 -39.05
N ASP A 96 0.54 24.13 -39.69
CA ASP A 96 0.51 25.12 -40.77
C ASP A 96 -0.41 24.65 -41.91
N GLY A 97 -1.31 25.53 -42.37
CA GLY A 97 -2.32 25.23 -43.39
C GLY A 97 -3.62 24.61 -42.86
N TYR A 98 -3.78 24.53 -41.53
CA TYR A 98 -5.01 24.10 -40.86
C TYR A 98 -5.44 25.13 -39.82
N LYS A 99 -6.74 25.18 -39.54
CA LYS A 99 -7.24 25.87 -38.35
C LYS A 99 -6.93 25.04 -37.11
N ASP A 100 -6.36 25.68 -36.08
CA ASP A 100 -6.09 25.10 -34.76
C ASP A 100 -7.32 24.37 -34.22
N SER A 101 -7.12 23.22 -33.55
CA SER A 101 -8.25 22.50 -32.95
C SER A 101 -8.98 23.33 -31.91
N GLU A 102 -10.26 23.02 -31.70
CA GLU A 102 -10.95 23.49 -30.49
C GLU A 102 -10.19 23.03 -29.24
N PRO A 103 -10.13 23.84 -28.16
CA PRO A 103 -9.43 23.46 -26.94
C PRO A 103 -10.05 22.23 -26.27
N LEU A 104 -9.26 21.17 -26.09
CA LEU A 104 -9.64 19.98 -25.34
C LEU A 104 -9.33 20.18 -23.86
N THR A 105 -10.36 20.14 -23.01
CA THR A 105 -10.18 20.18 -21.55
C THR A 105 -9.91 18.78 -21.01
N ILE A 106 -8.82 18.62 -20.27
CA ILE A 106 -8.37 17.38 -19.66
C ILE A 106 -8.41 17.53 -18.14
N THR A 107 -9.18 16.69 -17.46
CA THR A 107 -9.19 16.62 -16.00
C THR A 107 -8.42 15.39 -15.55
N VAL A 108 -7.29 15.63 -14.87
CA VAL A 108 -6.45 14.58 -14.27
C VAL A 108 -6.88 14.42 -12.82
N ASN A 109 -7.41 13.24 -12.50
CA ASN A 109 -7.92 12.92 -11.17
C ASN A 109 -6.88 12.18 -10.33
N VAL A 110 -6.94 12.35 -9.02
CA VAL A 110 -6.31 11.42 -8.07
C VAL A 110 -7.26 10.24 -7.89
N MET A 111 -6.75 9.01 -7.75
CA MET A 111 -7.56 7.92 -7.17
C MET A 111 -7.94 8.38 -5.76
N GLN A 112 -9.18 8.84 -5.58
CA GLN A 112 -9.68 9.07 -4.23
C GLN A 112 -9.82 7.69 -3.60
N SER A 113 -8.82 7.34 -2.79
CA SER A 113 -8.86 6.16 -1.95
C SER A 113 -10.10 6.27 -1.06
N ASP A 114 -11.02 5.33 -1.20
CA ASP A 114 -12.15 5.10 -0.30
C ASP A 114 -11.70 4.59 1.06
N VAL A 115 -10.40 4.42 1.26
CA VAL A 115 -9.77 4.04 2.52
C VAL A 115 -8.85 5.14 3.05
N ASP A 116 -8.71 5.18 4.38
CA ASP A 116 -7.60 5.82 5.08
C ASP A 116 -6.54 4.76 5.41
N ILE A 117 -5.29 5.05 5.06
CA ILE A 117 -4.12 4.19 5.30
C ILE A 117 -3.30 4.80 6.42
N TYR A 118 -2.99 4.00 7.43
CA TYR A 118 -2.18 4.38 8.57
C TYR A 118 -0.92 3.50 8.61
N VAL A 119 0.25 4.10 8.63
CA VAL A 119 1.52 3.37 8.70
C VAL A 119 2.29 3.83 9.93
N LEU A 120 2.58 2.96 10.87
CA LEU A 120 3.39 3.28 12.05
C LEU A 120 4.88 3.14 11.74
N GLY A 121 5.72 4.02 12.27
CA GLY A 121 7.17 3.84 12.20
C GLY A 121 7.97 5.04 12.69
N GLU A 122 9.11 5.28 12.04
CA GLU A 122 10.06 6.34 12.38
C GLU A 122 10.42 7.16 11.15
N GLY A 123 10.40 8.48 11.27
CA GLY A 123 10.72 9.40 10.17
C GLY A 123 11.42 10.66 10.65
N TYR A 124 11.97 11.43 9.71
CA TYR A 124 12.64 12.69 10.05
C TYR A 124 11.62 13.79 10.36
N HIS A 125 11.76 14.42 11.52
CA HIS A 125 10.93 15.53 11.96
C HIS A 125 11.67 16.86 11.81
N GLU A 126 11.29 17.65 10.80
CA GLU A 126 11.99 18.89 10.43
C GLU A 126 12.14 19.89 11.60
N GLN A 127 11.09 20.10 12.40
CA GLN A 127 11.15 21.09 13.49
C GLN A 127 12.01 20.65 14.67
N LEU A 128 12.18 19.34 14.88
CA LEU A 128 12.93 18.76 16.00
C LEU A 128 14.31 18.26 15.55
N GLN A 129 14.60 18.35 14.24
CA GLN A 129 15.86 18.00 13.60
C GLN A 129 16.38 16.61 13.98
N GLY A 130 15.54 15.59 13.83
CA GLY A 130 15.93 14.22 14.15
C GLY A 130 14.95 13.17 13.64
N ILE A 131 15.30 11.90 13.83
CA ILE A 131 14.37 10.79 13.62
C ILE A 131 13.45 10.69 14.83
N TRP A 132 12.15 10.65 14.56
CA TRP A 132 11.11 10.60 15.57
C TRP A 132 10.09 9.51 15.25
N PRO A 133 9.50 8.90 16.28
CA PRO A 133 8.34 8.03 16.12
C PRO A 133 7.15 8.84 15.59
N MET A 134 6.47 8.27 14.59
CA MET A 134 5.31 8.86 13.96
C MET A 134 4.44 7.77 13.33
N TYR A 135 3.25 8.15 12.90
CA TYR A 135 2.54 7.38 11.88
C TYR A 135 2.25 8.28 10.69
N TRP A 136 2.12 7.70 9.50
CA TRP A 136 1.65 8.41 8.32
C TRP A 136 0.17 8.12 8.11
N LYS A 137 -0.65 9.15 7.97
CA LYS A 137 -2.04 9.01 7.51
C LYS A 137 -2.11 9.41 6.05
N ASN A 138 -2.37 8.46 5.15
CA ASN A 138 -2.38 8.66 3.69
C ASN A 138 -1.10 9.33 3.15
N GLY A 139 0.06 8.98 3.71
CA GLY A 139 1.35 9.58 3.34
C GLY A 139 1.71 10.87 4.10
N GLU A 140 0.77 11.48 4.82
CA GLU A 140 1.04 12.67 5.63
C GLU A 140 1.58 12.28 7.01
N PRO A 141 2.77 12.77 7.43
CA PRO A 141 3.37 12.40 8.70
C PRO A 141 2.63 13.02 9.89
N MET A 142 2.35 12.20 10.90
CA MET A 142 1.70 12.54 12.16
C MET A 142 2.64 12.17 13.32
N PRO A 143 3.45 13.12 13.80
CA PRO A 143 4.40 12.89 14.89
C PRO A 143 3.71 12.43 16.19
N LEU A 144 4.28 11.41 16.84
CA LEU A 144 3.83 10.94 18.15
C LEU A 144 4.55 11.72 19.25
N LEU A 145 4.08 12.93 19.49
CA LEU A 145 4.64 13.81 20.52
C LEU A 145 4.01 13.49 21.88
N LEU A 146 4.79 12.91 22.78
CA LEU A 146 4.40 12.81 24.19
C LEU A 146 4.07 14.21 24.72
N ALA A 147 2.97 14.33 25.46
CA ALA A 147 2.64 15.57 26.17
C ALA A 147 3.87 16.08 26.97
N PRO A 148 4.05 17.41 27.14
CA PRO A 148 5.30 18.03 27.60
C PRO A 148 5.86 17.53 28.95
N ASN A 149 5.11 16.75 29.73
CA ASN A 149 5.53 16.22 31.03
C ASN A 149 6.19 14.82 30.96
N HIS A 150 6.31 14.21 29.78
CA HIS A 150 6.87 12.85 29.61
C HIS A 150 8.16 12.82 28.75
N MET A 151 8.79 13.96 28.51
CA MET A 151 9.82 14.20 27.49
C MET A 151 11.23 13.61 27.74
N GLU A 152 11.45 12.73 28.71
CA GLU A 152 12.82 12.24 29.02
C GLU A 152 13.07 10.75 28.79
N ASP A 153 12.04 9.90 28.83
CA ASP A 153 12.22 8.45 28.71
C ASP A 153 12.05 7.99 27.25
N PRO A 154 12.97 7.18 26.69
CA PRO A 154 12.80 6.58 25.37
C PRO A 154 11.53 5.73 25.29
N VAL A 155 10.80 5.84 24.19
CA VAL A 155 9.60 5.05 23.90
C VAL A 155 9.78 4.32 22.58
N ILE A 156 9.48 3.03 22.56
CA ILE A 156 9.40 2.20 21.36
C ILE A 156 7.92 1.89 21.11
N TYR A 157 7.47 2.06 19.88
CA TYR A 157 6.11 1.75 19.45
C TYR A 157 6.15 0.46 18.63
N HIS A 158 5.17 -0.42 18.83
CA HIS A 158 5.20 -1.77 18.27
C HIS A 158 4.08 -2.04 17.25
N SER A 159 2.85 -1.61 17.52
CA SER A 159 1.69 -1.97 16.71
C SER A 159 0.63 -0.86 16.72
N ILE A 160 -0.12 -0.72 15.62
CA ILE A 160 -1.17 0.28 15.40
C ILE A 160 -2.51 -0.38 15.07
N ALA A 161 -3.59 0.11 15.68
CA ALA A 161 -4.95 -0.23 15.32
C ALA A 161 -5.80 1.04 15.16
N VAL A 162 -6.82 0.98 14.30
CA VAL A 162 -7.72 2.12 14.06
C VAL A 162 -9.17 1.66 14.17
N SER A 163 -9.99 2.43 14.89
CA SER A 163 -11.44 2.24 14.94
C SER A 163 -12.15 3.57 14.69
N GLY A 164 -12.86 3.66 13.56
CA GLY A 164 -13.45 4.91 13.11
C GLY A 164 -12.39 6.00 12.89
N HIS A 165 -12.39 7.02 13.75
CA HIS A 165 -11.40 8.10 13.73
C HIS A 165 -10.35 7.99 14.85
N ASP A 166 -10.47 7.00 15.73
CA ASP A 166 -9.56 6.81 16.85
C ASP A 166 -8.38 5.95 16.42
N VAL A 167 -7.17 6.45 16.65
CA VAL A 167 -5.90 5.75 16.42
C VAL A 167 -5.37 5.23 17.74
N TYR A 168 -5.04 3.95 17.78
CA TYR A 168 -4.51 3.25 18.94
C TYR A 168 -3.12 2.71 18.64
N ILE A 169 -2.16 2.93 19.55
CA ILE A 169 -0.78 2.49 19.35
C ILE A 169 -0.25 1.93 20.66
N THR A 170 0.37 0.76 20.64
CA THR A 170 1.01 0.14 21.82
C THR A 170 2.53 0.22 21.74
N GLY A 171 3.19 0.06 22.89
CA GLY A 171 4.64 0.01 22.93
C GLY A 171 5.24 -0.31 24.30
N GLU A 172 6.52 0.02 24.44
CA GLU A 172 7.25 0.05 25.72
C GLU A 172 7.86 1.42 25.99
N ARG A 173 7.72 1.91 27.23
CA ARG A 173 8.44 3.07 27.75
C ARG A 173 9.60 2.60 28.60
N ILE A 174 10.81 3.05 28.28
CA ILE A 174 12.06 2.53 28.83
C ILE A 174 12.59 3.46 29.91
N PHE A 175 12.77 2.94 31.13
CA PHE A 175 13.36 3.68 32.25
C PHE A 175 14.81 3.28 32.52
N SER A 176 15.18 2.04 32.19
CA SER A 176 16.54 1.52 32.25
C SER A 176 16.64 0.24 31.42
N SER A 177 17.84 -0.36 31.33
CA SER A 177 18.05 -1.65 30.66
C SER A 177 17.25 -2.83 31.23
N SER A 178 16.66 -2.69 32.42
CA SER A 178 15.88 -3.73 33.09
C SER A 178 14.49 -3.27 33.53
N ARG A 179 14.10 -2.05 33.18
CA ARG A 179 12.82 -1.45 33.57
C ARG A 179 12.16 -0.81 32.37
N ALA A 180 10.98 -1.32 32.07
CA ALA A 180 10.12 -0.81 31.01
C ALA A 180 8.65 -1.00 31.42
N SER A 181 7.78 -0.16 30.90
CA SER A 181 6.34 -0.31 31.08
C SER A 181 5.61 -0.43 29.75
N ALA A 182 4.66 -1.35 29.70
CA ALA A 182 3.70 -1.45 28.61
C ALA A 182 2.72 -0.27 28.66
N PHE A 183 2.33 0.24 27.50
CA PHE A 183 1.35 1.32 27.38
C PHE A 183 0.50 1.12 26.13
N PHE A 184 -0.63 1.83 26.06
CA PHE A 184 -1.21 2.20 24.76
C PHE A 184 -1.56 3.68 24.71
N TRP A 185 -1.60 4.22 23.50
CA TRP A 185 -2.14 5.53 23.19
C TRP A 185 -3.51 5.37 22.58
N LYS A 186 -4.40 6.29 22.89
CA LYS A 186 -5.61 6.55 22.14
C LYS A 186 -5.58 8.01 21.69
N ASN A 187 -5.34 8.23 20.40
CA ASN A 187 -5.11 9.55 19.80
C ASN A 187 -3.98 10.30 20.53
N ASN A 188 -4.31 11.33 21.32
CA ASN A 188 -3.36 12.12 22.09
C ASN A 188 -3.35 11.77 23.60
N THR A 189 -4.03 10.70 23.99
CA THR A 189 -4.14 10.27 25.39
C THR A 189 -3.25 9.06 25.64
N TYR A 190 -2.30 9.21 26.56
CA TYR A 190 -1.39 8.15 26.99
C TYR A 190 -2.01 7.32 28.12
N HIS A 191 -2.02 6.00 27.99
CA HIS A 191 -2.49 5.06 29.00
C HIS A 191 -1.36 4.11 29.41
N GLU A 192 -0.82 4.31 30.62
CA GLU A 192 0.17 3.43 31.22
C GLU A 192 -0.50 2.13 31.70
N LEU A 193 -0.03 0.96 31.25
CA LEU A 193 -0.64 -0.33 31.60
C LEU A 193 0.02 -1.00 32.81
N THR A 194 1.25 -0.61 33.13
CA THR A 194 2.07 -1.28 34.16
C THR A 194 2.88 -0.29 34.98
N GLN A 195 3.28 -0.72 36.18
CA GLN A 195 4.09 0.11 37.06
C GLN A 195 5.52 0.28 36.51
N PRO A 196 6.11 1.48 36.58
CA PRO A 196 7.43 1.79 36.00
C PRO A 196 8.62 1.14 36.74
N SER A 197 8.36 0.47 37.86
CA SER A 197 9.35 -0.28 38.63
C SER A 197 9.62 -1.68 38.07
N GLY A 198 8.73 -2.20 37.21
CA GLY A 198 8.82 -3.52 36.61
C GLY A 198 9.43 -3.52 35.21
N TYR A 199 9.35 -4.68 34.56
CA TYR A 199 9.65 -4.86 33.14
C TYR A 199 8.40 -5.40 32.47
N ALA A 200 7.85 -4.64 31.52
CA ALA A 200 6.74 -5.04 30.69
C ALA A 200 6.82 -4.35 29.32
N LYS A 201 6.29 -5.04 28.30
CA LYS A 201 6.17 -4.51 26.93
C LYS A 201 4.78 -4.80 26.40
N GLY A 202 4.16 -3.85 25.71
CA GLY A 202 2.96 -4.10 24.92
C GLY A 202 3.35 -4.25 23.45
N LEU A 203 3.30 -5.47 22.92
CA LEU A 203 3.87 -5.85 21.63
C LEU A 203 2.84 -5.79 20.49
N ASP A 204 1.56 -6.01 20.78
CA ASP A 204 0.52 -5.99 19.77
C ASP A 204 -0.81 -5.49 20.35
N ILE A 205 -1.67 -4.91 19.50
CA ILE A 205 -2.93 -4.28 19.91
C ILE A 205 -4.09 -4.75 19.04
N SER A 206 -5.20 -5.12 19.68
CA SER A 206 -6.44 -5.51 19.03
C SER A 206 -7.62 -4.78 19.64
N LEU A 207 -8.62 -4.48 18.81
CA LEU A 207 -9.83 -3.75 19.21
C LEU A 207 -11.05 -4.66 18.99
N ALA A 208 -11.94 -4.74 19.98
CA ALA A 208 -13.20 -5.45 19.88
C ALA A 208 -14.24 -4.82 20.81
N ASP A 209 -15.45 -4.56 20.30
CA ASP A 209 -16.59 -4.05 21.09
C ASP A 209 -16.26 -2.85 22.00
N ASP A 210 -15.60 -1.83 21.44
CA ASP A 210 -15.08 -0.63 22.12
C ASP A 210 -13.93 -0.87 23.13
N ASP A 211 -13.57 -2.13 23.37
CA ASP A 211 -12.46 -2.51 24.23
C ASP A 211 -11.13 -2.54 23.47
N VAL A 212 -10.07 -2.14 24.19
CA VAL A 212 -8.68 -2.17 23.75
C VAL A 212 -7.96 -3.32 24.44
N TYR A 213 -7.38 -4.22 23.65
CA TYR A 213 -6.58 -5.34 24.13
C TYR A 213 -5.14 -5.15 23.69
N VAL A 214 -4.22 -5.16 24.65
CA VAL A 214 -2.78 -5.07 24.38
C VAL A 214 -2.16 -6.38 24.82
N ALA A 215 -1.62 -7.16 23.89
CA ALA A 215 -0.81 -8.31 24.25
C ALA A 215 0.64 -7.92 24.44
N GLY A 216 1.30 -8.66 25.30
CA GLY A 216 2.68 -8.40 25.62
C GLY A 216 3.24 -9.36 26.64
N VAL A 217 4.31 -8.91 27.28
CA VAL A 217 5.01 -9.68 28.29
C VAL A 217 5.26 -8.86 29.54
N GLN A 218 5.32 -9.52 30.69
CA GLN A 218 5.63 -8.88 31.96
C GLN A 218 6.51 -9.77 32.84
N LYS A 219 7.56 -9.20 33.43
CA LYS A 219 8.34 -9.89 34.45
C LYS A 219 7.55 -9.99 35.76
N ASN A 220 7.37 -11.20 36.27
CA ASN A 220 6.63 -11.46 37.49
C ASN A 220 7.52 -11.52 38.75
N ALA A 221 6.89 -11.66 39.91
CA ALA A 221 7.57 -11.71 41.21
C ALA A 221 8.52 -12.91 41.39
N ASN A 222 8.34 -13.98 40.61
CA ASN A 222 9.18 -15.17 40.62
C ASN A 222 10.36 -15.08 39.65
N ASN A 223 10.61 -13.90 39.06
CA ASN A 223 11.67 -13.69 38.07
C ASN A 223 11.47 -14.57 36.82
N LEU A 224 10.21 -14.75 36.42
CA LEU A 224 9.78 -15.35 35.15
C LEU A 224 9.17 -14.27 34.25
N ILE A 225 8.99 -14.58 32.97
CA ILE A 225 8.25 -13.75 32.03
C ILE A 225 6.84 -14.34 31.88
N ASP A 226 5.84 -13.54 32.20
CA ASP A 226 4.44 -13.79 31.92
C ASP A 226 4.14 -13.39 30.47
N ILE A 227 3.46 -14.27 29.72
CA ILE A 227 2.76 -13.91 28.49
C ILE A 227 1.34 -13.51 28.91
N ALA A 228 0.93 -12.30 28.56
CA ALA A 228 -0.30 -11.73 29.06
C ALA A 228 -0.92 -10.72 28.08
N TYR A 229 -2.14 -10.30 28.38
CA TYR A 229 -2.73 -9.13 27.76
C TYR A 229 -3.40 -8.21 28.79
N TRP A 230 -3.44 -6.92 28.50
CA TRP A 230 -4.16 -5.89 29.26
C TRP A 230 -5.42 -5.49 28.51
N LYS A 231 -6.47 -5.14 29.25
CA LYS A 231 -7.73 -4.62 28.71
C LYS A 231 -7.97 -3.19 29.21
N ASN A 232 -8.18 -2.24 28.29
CA ASN A 232 -8.55 -0.82 28.49
C ASN A 232 -7.65 0.08 29.37
N GLY A 233 -6.72 -0.47 30.15
CA GLY A 233 -5.73 0.28 30.95
C GLY A 233 -6.05 0.49 32.43
N GLY A 234 -6.99 -0.26 33.01
CA GLY A 234 -7.36 -0.16 34.43
C GLY A 234 -7.32 -1.45 35.24
N GLU A 235 -7.11 -2.60 34.60
CA GLU A 235 -7.14 -3.92 35.25
C GLU A 235 -5.75 -4.56 35.31
N LEU A 236 -5.57 -5.49 36.25
CA LEU A 236 -4.42 -6.39 36.24
C LEU A 236 -4.40 -7.17 34.91
N PRO A 237 -3.22 -7.46 34.35
CA PRO A 237 -3.14 -8.24 33.12
C PRO A 237 -3.76 -9.62 33.29
N VAL A 238 -4.41 -10.10 32.23
CA VAL A 238 -4.82 -11.49 32.12
C VAL A 238 -3.60 -12.30 31.72
N ARG A 239 -3.04 -13.04 32.68
CA ARG A 239 -1.91 -13.92 32.46
C ARG A 239 -2.35 -15.21 31.77
N LEU A 240 -1.69 -15.55 30.68
CA LEU A 240 -1.89 -16.78 29.91
C LEU A 240 -0.95 -17.89 30.39
N ASP A 241 0.34 -17.57 30.51
CA ASP A 241 1.37 -18.49 30.98
C ASP A 241 2.59 -17.75 31.53
N SER A 242 3.53 -18.49 32.13
CA SER A 242 4.79 -17.98 32.66
C SER A 242 5.96 -18.90 32.31
N GLY A 243 7.05 -18.34 31.80
CA GLY A 243 8.25 -19.13 31.48
C GLY A 243 9.57 -18.40 31.72
N THR A 244 10.66 -19.06 31.34
CA THR A 244 12.03 -18.69 31.61
C THR A 244 12.43 -17.39 30.90
N ILE A 245 13.10 -16.48 31.61
CA ILE A 245 13.64 -15.24 31.03
C ILE A 245 14.57 -15.56 29.85
N GLY A 246 14.36 -14.88 28.72
CA GLY A 246 15.16 -15.04 27.51
C GLY A 246 14.76 -16.24 26.64
N GLN A 247 13.83 -17.07 27.11
CA GLN A 247 13.20 -18.15 26.33
C GLN A 247 11.70 -17.95 26.18
N THR A 248 11.12 -17.07 26.99
CA THR A 248 9.70 -16.69 26.92
C THR A 248 9.59 -15.23 26.51
N GLY A 249 8.78 -14.96 25.49
CA GLY A 249 8.78 -13.68 24.78
C GLY A 249 7.79 -13.71 23.63
N GLU A 250 7.70 -12.59 22.91
CA GLU A 250 6.73 -12.37 21.84
C GLU A 250 5.27 -12.52 22.28
N SER A 251 4.37 -11.68 21.75
CA SER A 251 2.97 -11.73 22.13
C SER A 251 2.13 -10.94 21.14
N PHE A 252 1.45 -11.64 20.25
CA PHE A 252 0.58 -11.09 19.20
C PHE A 252 -0.86 -11.47 19.48
N ILE A 253 -1.81 -10.58 19.23
CA ILE A 253 -3.20 -10.75 19.66
C ILE A 253 -4.21 -10.48 18.56
N LYS A 254 -5.21 -11.35 18.51
CA LYS A 254 -6.43 -11.15 17.73
C LYS A 254 -7.64 -11.44 18.60
N VAL A 255 -8.51 -10.44 18.74
CA VAL A 255 -9.81 -10.59 19.42
C VAL A 255 -10.92 -10.62 18.37
N ILE A 256 -11.82 -11.61 18.48
CA ILE A 256 -13.01 -11.73 17.62
C ILE A 256 -14.20 -12.05 18.53
N GLY A 257 -15.11 -11.09 18.65
CA GLY A 257 -16.18 -11.15 19.65
C GLY A 257 -15.59 -11.37 21.04
N ASP A 258 -16.07 -12.40 21.74
CA ASP A 258 -15.59 -12.76 23.07
C ASP A 258 -14.28 -13.60 23.08
N ASP A 259 -13.83 -14.09 21.93
CA ASP A 259 -12.66 -14.96 21.84
C ASP A 259 -11.35 -14.15 21.72
N VAL A 260 -10.45 -14.35 22.68
CA VAL A 260 -9.09 -13.79 22.69
C VAL A 260 -8.09 -14.85 22.27
N HIS A 261 -7.40 -14.58 21.15
CA HIS A 261 -6.34 -15.43 20.62
C HIS A 261 -5.00 -14.71 20.79
N VAL A 262 -4.02 -15.40 21.36
CA VAL A 262 -2.65 -14.87 21.52
C VAL A 262 -1.64 -15.88 21.00
N ALA A 263 -0.61 -15.42 20.29
CA ALA A 263 0.54 -16.24 19.92
C ALA A 263 1.83 -15.67 20.49
N GLY A 264 2.72 -16.53 20.98
CA GLY A 264 3.97 -16.14 21.64
C GLY A 264 4.96 -17.31 21.68
N ILE A 265 6.09 -17.10 22.35
CA ILE A 265 7.10 -18.13 22.63
C ILE A 265 7.09 -18.42 24.12
N LEU A 266 6.85 -19.67 24.52
CA LEU A 266 6.93 -20.16 25.90
C LEU A 266 8.09 -21.13 26.02
N ASP A 267 9.10 -20.83 26.85
CA ASP A 267 10.27 -21.69 27.07
C ASP A 267 10.94 -22.19 25.77
N ALA A 268 11.09 -21.28 24.79
CA ALA A 268 11.62 -21.50 23.44
C ALA A 268 10.72 -22.35 22.51
N GLU A 269 9.47 -22.59 22.89
CA GLU A 269 8.47 -23.29 22.10
C GLU A 269 7.38 -22.31 21.59
N PRO A 270 7.19 -22.20 20.26
CA PRO A 270 6.11 -21.39 19.70
C PRO A 270 4.75 -21.97 20.15
N THR A 271 3.92 -21.12 20.74
CA THR A 271 2.66 -21.53 21.39
C THR A 271 1.57 -20.51 21.09
N TYR A 272 0.32 -20.98 20.96
CA TYR A 272 -0.83 -20.09 20.92
C TYR A 272 -1.83 -20.42 22.02
N TRP A 273 -2.53 -19.41 22.50
CA TRP A 273 -3.58 -19.51 23.50
C TRP A 273 -4.88 -19.03 22.91
N LYS A 274 -5.95 -19.81 23.11
CA LYS A 274 -7.32 -19.35 22.91
C LYS A 274 -8.01 -19.30 24.26
N ASN A 275 -8.40 -18.11 24.71
CA ASN A 275 -9.03 -17.88 26.02
C ASN A 275 -8.26 -18.54 27.18
N GLY A 276 -6.92 -18.43 27.15
CA GLY A 276 -6.03 -19.03 28.16
C GLY A 276 -5.71 -20.51 27.97
N VAL A 277 -6.33 -21.21 27.01
CA VAL A 277 -6.01 -22.61 26.70
C VAL A 277 -4.84 -22.66 25.71
N ALA A 278 -3.69 -23.14 26.18
CA ALA A 278 -2.47 -23.27 25.39
C ALA A 278 -2.54 -24.43 24.39
N THR A 279 -1.98 -24.21 23.20
CA THR A 279 -1.73 -25.24 22.19
C THR A 279 -0.35 -24.98 21.58
N PRO A 280 0.59 -25.95 21.67
CA PRO A 280 1.91 -25.81 21.06
C PRO A 280 1.79 -25.82 19.53
N LEU A 281 2.66 -25.05 18.88
CA LEU A 281 2.81 -25.04 17.43
C LEU A 281 3.84 -26.10 17.01
N GLU A 282 3.60 -26.78 15.89
CA GLU A 282 4.52 -27.78 15.37
C GLU A 282 5.90 -27.18 15.05
N GLY A 283 6.96 -27.87 15.47
CA GLY A 283 8.33 -27.47 15.15
C GLY A 283 8.87 -26.37 16.07
N THR A 284 9.86 -25.64 15.57
CA THR A 284 10.54 -24.55 16.31
C THR A 284 10.53 -23.28 15.48
N GLY A 285 10.65 -22.14 16.17
CA GLY A 285 10.73 -20.85 15.52
C GLY A 285 10.35 -19.69 16.43
N VAL A 286 10.33 -18.52 15.82
CA VAL A 286 9.80 -17.28 16.38
C VAL A 286 8.43 -17.04 15.74
N VAL A 287 7.49 -16.49 16.51
CA VAL A 287 6.19 -16.03 16.00
C VAL A 287 6.25 -14.54 15.73
N THR A 288 5.54 -14.06 14.71
CA THR A 288 5.57 -12.64 14.29
C THR A 288 4.21 -12.01 14.07
N GLY A 289 3.12 -12.79 14.15
CA GLY A 289 1.77 -12.26 14.00
C GLY A 289 0.72 -13.35 14.15
N ILE A 290 -0.53 -12.93 14.35
CA ILE A 290 -1.69 -13.83 14.42
C ILE A 290 -2.87 -13.23 13.65
N ALA A 291 -3.55 -14.08 12.89
CA ALA A 291 -4.81 -13.78 12.22
C ALA A 291 -5.78 -14.95 12.47
N VAL A 292 -7.07 -14.65 12.48
CA VAL A 292 -8.12 -15.67 12.65
C VAL A 292 -9.17 -15.42 11.58
N SER A 293 -9.53 -16.45 10.82
CA SER A 293 -10.54 -16.34 9.77
C SER A 293 -11.96 -16.26 10.33
N ASP A 294 -12.92 -15.89 9.48
CA ASP A 294 -14.35 -15.86 9.82
C ASP A 294 -14.91 -17.24 10.22
N HIS A 295 -14.24 -18.32 9.81
CA HIS A 295 -14.59 -19.69 10.19
C HIS A 295 -13.88 -20.19 11.45
N GLY A 296 -13.05 -19.34 12.06
CA GLY A 296 -12.34 -19.63 13.31
C GLY A 296 -11.03 -20.41 13.14
N ASP A 297 -10.52 -20.55 11.91
CA ASP A 297 -9.17 -21.08 11.71
C ASP A 297 -8.14 -20.06 12.19
N VAL A 298 -7.16 -20.51 12.97
CA VAL A 298 -6.09 -19.68 13.54
C VAL A 298 -4.84 -19.80 12.68
N TYR A 299 -4.32 -18.66 12.25
CA TYR A 299 -3.11 -18.52 11.43
C TYR A 299 -2.07 -17.70 12.16
N ILE A 300 -0.84 -18.20 12.24
CA ILE A 300 0.25 -17.55 12.97
C ILE A 300 1.45 -17.48 12.05
N SER A 301 2.00 -16.30 11.78
CA SER A 301 3.24 -16.17 11.01
C SER A 301 4.47 -16.36 11.90
N GLY A 302 5.56 -16.76 11.27
CA GLY A 302 6.86 -16.80 11.92
C GLY A 302 7.98 -17.25 11.01
N TYR A 303 9.11 -17.53 11.61
CA TYR A 303 10.26 -18.10 10.91
C TYR A 303 11.00 -19.06 11.84
N GLY A 304 11.72 -20.00 11.25
CA GLY A 304 12.47 -20.98 12.02
C GLY A 304 13.65 -21.55 11.25
N SER A 305 14.50 -22.28 11.95
CA SER A 305 15.66 -22.91 11.31
C SER A 305 15.23 -24.12 10.47
N ASN A 306 15.73 -24.17 9.23
CA ASN A 306 15.71 -25.36 8.38
C ASN A 306 17.16 -25.72 8.02
N GLY A 307 17.83 -26.42 8.93
CA GLY A 307 19.25 -26.74 8.83
C GLY A 307 20.13 -25.52 9.08
N ASN A 308 20.72 -24.96 8.03
CA ASN A 308 21.67 -23.84 8.11
C ASN A 308 21.06 -22.49 7.69
N ARG A 309 19.73 -22.42 7.55
CA ARG A 309 19.02 -21.23 7.06
C ARG A 309 17.79 -20.96 7.90
N THR A 310 17.44 -19.69 8.01
CA THR A 310 16.13 -19.25 8.50
C THR A 310 15.14 -19.29 7.34
N ILE A 311 13.97 -19.89 7.56
CA ILE A 311 12.90 -20.00 6.57
C ILE A 311 11.60 -19.45 7.17
N ALA A 312 10.94 -18.60 6.40
CA ALA A 312 9.61 -18.08 6.67
C ALA A 312 8.56 -19.21 6.62
N LYS A 313 7.66 -19.20 7.58
CA LYS A 313 6.58 -20.18 7.73
C LYS A 313 5.33 -19.50 8.28
N TYR A 314 4.23 -20.22 8.26
CA TYR A 314 3.09 -19.94 9.13
C TYR A 314 2.55 -21.25 9.69
N TRP A 315 1.76 -21.17 10.74
CA TRP A 315 1.01 -22.29 11.28
C TRP A 315 -0.47 -22.08 11.01
N LYS A 316 -1.16 -23.11 10.51
CA LYS A 316 -2.61 -23.17 10.45
C LYS A 316 -3.09 -24.17 11.52
N ASN A 317 -3.82 -23.69 12.52
CA ASN A 317 -4.32 -24.50 13.63
C ASN A 317 -3.22 -25.37 14.29
N GLY A 318 -2.01 -24.80 14.42
CA GLY A 318 -0.85 -25.47 15.01
C GLY A 318 0.01 -26.30 14.04
N GLN A 319 -0.44 -26.53 12.80
CA GLN A 319 0.32 -27.29 11.80
C GLN A 319 1.18 -26.37 10.94
N GLU A 320 2.45 -26.73 10.76
CA GLU A 320 3.42 -25.92 10.03
C GLU A 320 3.18 -25.92 8.51
N VAL A 321 3.31 -24.74 7.90
CA VAL A 321 3.36 -24.55 6.45
C VAL A 321 4.55 -23.65 6.10
N ILE A 322 5.45 -24.18 5.25
CA ILE A 322 6.62 -23.43 4.76
C ILE A 322 6.17 -22.45 3.66
N LEU A 323 6.69 -21.22 3.70
CA LEU A 323 6.44 -20.20 2.68
C LEU A 323 7.48 -20.25 1.55
N GLY A 324 7.02 -20.06 0.31
CA GLY A 324 7.88 -20.13 -0.86
C GLY A 324 8.46 -21.53 -1.09
N THR A 325 9.66 -21.61 -1.66
CA THR A 325 10.31 -22.90 -1.94
C THR A 325 11.06 -23.47 -0.73
N GLY A 326 11.28 -22.66 0.32
CA GLY A 326 12.12 -23.03 1.46
C GLY A 326 13.61 -23.22 1.13
N GLU A 327 14.05 -22.83 -0.08
CA GLU A 327 15.44 -23.05 -0.54
C GLU A 327 16.40 -21.93 -0.11
N LEU A 328 15.85 -20.72 0.09
CA LEU A 328 16.58 -19.50 0.35
C LEU A 328 16.20 -18.94 1.72
N GLU A 329 17.11 -18.16 2.29
CA GLU A 329 16.91 -17.48 3.57
C GLU A 329 15.72 -16.52 3.46
N SER A 330 14.74 -16.68 4.34
CA SER A 330 13.52 -15.89 4.38
C SER A 330 13.00 -15.74 5.81
N GLU A 331 12.34 -14.63 6.08
CA GLU A 331 11.66 -14.38 7.35
C GLU A 331 10.30 -13.75 7.06
N SER A 332 9.30 -14.09 7.89
CA SER A 332 7.99 -13.43 7.86
C SER A 332 7.84 -12.49 9.04
N SER A 333 7.08 -11.42 8.86
CA SER A 333 6.94 -10.32 9.82
C SER A 333 5.50 -10.03 10.22
N SER A 334 4.52 -10.37 9.38
CA SER A 334 3.10 -10.09 9.65
C SER A 334 2.20 -11.02 8.83
N ILE A 335 0.97 -11.22 9.29
CA ILE A 335 -0.03 -12.07 8.65
C ILE A 335 -1.41 -11.40 8.63
N PHE A 336 -2.13 -11.61 7.53
CA PHE A 336 -3.52 -11.20 7.37
C PHE A 336 -4.29 -12.31 6.66
N VAL A 337 -5.58 -12.44 6.96
CA VAL A 337 -6.49 -13.41 6.32
C VAL A 337 -7.76 -12.68 5.88
N GLU A 338 -8.14 -12.89 4.62
CA GLU A 338 -9.39 -12.37 4.03
C GLU A 338 -9.99 -13.45 3.14
N ASP A 339 -11.28 -13.79 3.32
CA ASP A 339 -12.00 -14.76 2.49
C ASP A 339 -11.24 -16.09 2.25
N ASP A 340 -10.67 -16.68 3.31
CA ASP A 340 -9.81 -17.87 3.31
C ASP A 340 -8.42 -17.73 2.66
N ASP A 341 -8.13 -16.62 1.97
CA ASP A 341 -6.81 -16.33 1.46
C ASP A 341 -5.88 -15.86 2.60
N VAL A 342 -4.71 -16.48 2.68
CA VAL A 342 -3.68 -16.18 3.68
C VAL A 342 -2.59 -15.32 3.05
N TYR A 343 -2.32 -14.16 3.65
CA TYR A 343 -1.31 -13.22 3.20
C TYR A 343 -0.26 -13.06 4.30
N VAL A 344 0.99 -13.37 3.99
CA VAL A 344 2.11 -13.23 4.94
C VAL A 344 3.12 -12.26 4.37
N ALA A 345 3.51 -11.20 5.09
CA ALA A 345 4.58 -10.29 4.67
C ALA A 345 5.94 -10.73 5.22
N GLY A 346 7.02 -10.30 4.56
CA GLY A 346 8.38 -10.48 5.02
C GLY A 346 9.42 -10.22 3.93
N TYR A 347 10.52 -10.96 3.95
CA TYR A 347 11.53 -10.89 2.90
C TYR A 347 12.07 -12.28 2.53
N GLU A 348 12.62 -12.37 1.33
CA GLU A 348 13.41 -13.52 0.89
C GLU A 348 14.69 -13.05 0.20
N LYS A 349 15.80 -13.75 0.49
CA LYS A 349 17.11 -13.46 -0.06
C LYS A 349 17.32 -14.16 -1.39
N VAL A 350 17.14 -13.43 -2.48
CA VAL A 350 17.17 -13.96 -3.85
C VAL A 350 18.37 -13.47 -4.65
N LEU A 351 18.59 -14.06 -5.83
CA LEU A 351 19.61 -13.61 -6.77
C LEU A 351 19.33 -12.16 -7.18
N HIS A 352 20.33 -11.29 -7.02
CA HIS A 352 20.22 -9.88 -7.40
C HIS A 352 19.99 -9.73 -8.90
N LYS A 353 19.29 -8.68 -9.34
CA LYS A 353 18.93 -8.44 -10.75
C LYS A 353 20.13 -8.35 -11.71
N SER A 354 21.31 -7.96 -11.20
CA SER A 354 22.56 -7.98 -11.98
C SER A 354 23.08 -9.39 -12.28
N GLY A 355 22.51 -10.43 -11.66
CA GLY A 355 23.01 -11.80 -11.71
C GLY A 355 24.19 -12.08 -10.77
N GLN A 356 24.58 -11.12 -9.93
CA GLN A 356 25.74 -11.24 -9.03
C GLN A 356 25.34 -10.98 -7.57
N GLY A 357 25.66 -11.92 -6.69
CA GLY A 357 25.34 -11.80 -5.26
C GLY A 357 23.86 -12.05 -4.96
N ARG A 358 23.48 -11.83 -3.69
CA ARG A 358 22.08 -11.96 -3.25
C ARG A 358 21.62 -10.66 -2.60
N VAL A 359 20.31 -10.44 -2.60
CA VAL A 359 19.65 -9.25 -2.07
C VAL A 359 18.37 -9.65 -1.35
N ASN A 360 18.04 -8.96 -0.25
CA ASN A 360 16.76 -9.11 0.43
C ASN A 360 15.69 -8.44 -0.43
N VAL A 361 14.64 -9.17 -0.77
CA VAL A 361 13.50 -8.66 -1.51
C VAL A 361 12.29 -8.70 -0.60
N ALA A 362 11.69 -7.52 -0.38
CA ALA A 362 10.41 -7.40 0.31
C ALA A 362 9.35 -8.18 -0.48
N ARG A 363 8.60 -9.03 0.21
CA ARG A 363 7.60 -9.91 -0.38
C ARG A 363 6.38 -9.98 0.50
N TYR A 364 5.28 -10.39 -0.11
CA TYR A 364 4.27 -11.16 0.61
C TYR A 364 4.07 -12.51 -0.06
N TRP A 365 3.59 -13.48 0.70
CA TRP A 365 3.15 -14.77 0.20
C TRP A 365 1.63 -14.83 0.29
N LYS A 366 0.97 -15.08 -0.84
CA LYS A 366 -0.47 -15.38 -0.90
C LYS A 366 -0.64 -16.89 -1.02
N ASN A 367 -1.22 -17.53 -0.01
CA ASN A 367 -1.39 -18.99 0.05
C ASN A 367 -0.09 -19.77 -0.19
N GLY A 368 1.03 -19.24 0.31
CA GLY A 368 2.37 -19.83 0.14
C GLY A 368 3.11 -19.42 -1.14
N GLU A 369 2.44 -18.80 -2.12
CA GLU A 369 3.06 -18.32 -3.35
C GLU A 369 3.61 -16.90 -3.18
N ALA A 370 4.89 -16.70 -3.52
CA ALA A 370 5.58 -15.42 -3.32
C ALA A 370 5.21 -14.37 -4.37
N VAL A 371 4.96 -13.14 -3.91
CA VAL A 371 4.78 -11.94 -4.72
C VAL A 371 5.85 -10.92 -4.34
N ASP A 372 6.65 -10.50 -5.33
CA ASP A 372 7.69 -9.48 -5.14
C ASP A 372 7.08 -8.08 -5.01
N LEU A 373 7.57 -7.31 -4.04
CA LEU A 373 7.24 -5.88 -3.87
C LEU A 373 8.30 -4.96 -4.48
N THR A 374 9.50 -5.49 -4.75
CA THR A 374 10.62 -4.73 -5.34
C THR A 374 11.29 -5.48 -6.48
N ASP A 375 12.00 -4.74 -7.35
CA ASP A 375 12.60 -5.28 -8.59
C ASP A 375 13.97 -5.95 -8.37
N ARG A 376 14.36 -6.18 -7.12
CA ARG A 376 15.62 -6.82 -6.71
C ARG A 376 16.89 -6.02 -7.04
N SER A 377 16.76 -4.71 -7.29
CA SER A 377 17.93 -3.82 -7.49
C SER A 377 18.56 -3.37 -6.18
N TYR A 378 17.78 -3.31 -5.10
CA TYR A 378 18.24 -2.86 -3.79
C TYR A 378 17.59 -3.68 -2.67
N PRO A 379 18.23 -3.79 -1.49
CA PRO A 379 17.63 -4.45 -0.33
C PRO A 379 16.33 -3.80 0.09
N ALA A 380 15.31 -4.62 0.33
CA ALA A 380 14.03 -4.21 0.89
C ALA A 380 13.47 -5.31 1.80
N GLU A 381 12.70 -4.91 2.81
CA GLU A 381 12.08 -5.80 3.78
C GLU A 381 10.67 -5.31 4.09
N ALA A 382 9.70 -6.22 4.17
CA ALA A 382 8.33 -5.91 4.59
C ALA A 382 8.15 -6.17 6.08
N SER A 383 7.36 -5.33 6.76
CA SER A 383 7.16 -5.35 8.21
C SER A 383 5.71 -5.65 8.60
N GLY A 384 4.73 -5.01 7.95
CA GLY A 384 3.31 -5.17 8.26
C GLY A 384 2.48 -5.44 7.01
N ILE A 385 1.35 -6.14 7.15
CA ILE A 385 0.41 -6.38 6.05
C ILE A 385 -1.04 -6.18 6.49
N PHE A 386 -1.82 -5.56 5.60
CA PHE A 386 -3.27 -5.41 5.74
C PHE A 386 -3.92 -5.68 4.39
N VAL A 387 -5.04 -6.40 4.38
CA VAL A 387 -5.81 -6.65 3.15
C VAL A 387 -7.23 -6.12 3.36
N LEU A 388 -7.76 -5.45 2.34
CA LEU A 388 -9.13 -4.95 2.36
C LEU A 388 -9.75 -4.99 0.96
N ASP A 389 -10.85 -5.74 0.85
CA ASP A 389 -11.59 -5.97 -0.40
C ASP A 389 -10.65 -6.46 -1.54
N GLY A 390 -9.72 -7.35 -1.21
CA GLY A 390 -8.72 -7.90 -2.12
C GLY A 390 -7.53 -6.97 -2.43
N ASN A 391 -7.49 -5.74 -1.90
CA ASN A 391 -6.34 -4.85 -2.05
C ASN A 391 -5.32 -5.13 -0.95
N VAL A 392 -4.07 -5.35 -1.36
CA VAL A 392 -2.98 -5.70 -0.44
C VAL A 392 -2.13 -4.46 -0.15
N TYR A 393 -2.02 -4.12 1.12
CA TYR A 393 -1.21 -3.03 1.64
C TYR A 393 -0.11 -3.60 2.52
N VAL A 394 1.15 -3.29 2.21
CA VAL A 394 2.31 -3.81 2.94
C VAL A 394 3.18 -2.65 3.35
N SER A 395 3.56 -2.53 4.62
CA SER A 395 4.57 -1.56 5.07
C SER A 395 5.96 -2.18 5.14
N GLY A 396 7.00 -1.36 5.11
CA GLY A 396 8.37 -1.80 5.33
C GLY A 396 9.41 -0.77 4.94
N ILE A 397 10.58 -1.27 4.54
CA ILE A 397 11.73 -0.45 4.15
C ILE A 397 12.24 -0.84 2.76
N GLU A 398 12.70 0.16 2.01
CA GLU A 398 13.42 -0.01 0.74
C GLU A 398 14.70 0.83 0.75
N SER A 399 15.83 0.24 0.37
CA SER A 399 17.06 0.99 0.11
C SER A 399 17.03 1.64 -1.28
N LEU A 400 17.49 2.89 -1.39
CA LEU A 400 17.52 3.65 -2.65
C LEU A 400 18.93 3.77 -3.24
N PRO A 401 19.08 4.15 -4.53
CA PRO A 401 20.38 4.29 -5.19
C PRO A 401 21.41 5.18 -4.48
N ASP A 402 20.96 6.17 -3.70
CA ASP A 402 21.80 7.06 -2.89
C ASP A 402 22.06 6.54 -1.46
N GLN A 403 21.89 5.22 -1.24
CA GLN A 403 22.13 4.48 0.01
C GLN A 403 21.28 4.90 1.22
N LYS A 404 20.13 5.51 0.99
CA LYS A 404 19.19 5.82 2.07
C LYS A 404 18.08 4.79 2.16
N VAL A 405 17.64 4.52 3.38
CA VAL A 405 16.53 3.60 3.68
C VAL A 405 15.25 4.40 3.74
N SER A 406 14.28 4.09 2.89
CA SER A 406 13.00 4.78 2.84
C SER A 406 11.93 3.97 3.58
N ALA A 407 11.25 4.61 4.53
CA ALA A 407 9.97 4.10 5.01
C ALA A 407 9.00 4.06 3.82
N THR A 408 8.45 2.90 3.53
CA THR A 408 7.65 2.65 2.33
C THR A 408 6.43 1.84 2.70
N TYR A 409 5.31 2.07 2.01
CA TYR A 409 4.28 1.05 1.89
C TYR A 409 4.05 0.72 0.43
N TRP A 410 3.65 -0.51 0.14
CA TRP A 410 3.26 -0.97 -1.18
C TRP A 410 1.76 -1.21 -1.20
N HIS A 411 1.09 -0.66 -2.20
CA HIS A 411 -0.31 -0.96 -2.51
C HIS A 411 -0.33 -1.79 -3.79
N ASN A 412 -0.73 -3.06 -3.71
CA ASN A 412 -0.69 -4.01 -4.82
C ASN A 412 0.67 -4.01 -5.56
N SER A 413 1.75 -4.15 -4.79
CA SER A 413 3.16 -4.09 -5.24
C SER A 413 3.61 -2.74 -5.82
N GLN A 414 2.80 -1.68 -5.77
CA GLN A 414 3.21 -0.33 -6.16
C GLN A 414 3.71 0.46 -4.93
N PRO A 415 4.99 0.92 -4.92
CA PRO A 415 5.56 1.59 -3.76
C PRO A 415 5.05 3.03 -3.60
N VAL A 416 4.82 3.41 -2.36
CA VAL A 416 4.57 4.78 -1.90
C VAL A 416 5.55 5.08 -0.78
N ARG A 417 6.46 6.02 -1.05
CA ARG A 417 7.52 6.41 -0.13
C ARG A 417 7.01 7.44 0.86
N LEU A 418 7.26 7.19 2.14
CA LEU A 418 6.76 7.96 3.27
C LEU A 418 7.81 8.90 3.86
N SER A 419 9.08 8.49 3.84
CA SER A 419 10.18 9.29 4.37
C SER A 419 10.84 10.16 3.31
N ASN A 420 11.38 11.31 3.73
CA ASN A 420 12.16 12.20 2.88
C ASN A 420 13.38 11.45 2.29
N LYS A 421 13.69 11.71 1.02
CA LYS A 421 14.90 11.26 0.34
C LYS A 421 16.20 11.67 1.04
N ASP A 422 16.22 12.55 2.02
CA ASP A 422 17.46 13.03 2.67
C ASP A 422 17.75 12.31 4.00
N HIS A 423 16.80 11.54 4.53
CA HIS A 423 16.91 10.91 5.83
C HIS A 423 16.36 9.49 5.82
N ASN A 424 16.93 8.62 6.67
CA ASN A 424 16.40 7.27 6.83
C ASN A 424 15.01 7.31 7.46
N GLY A 425 14.17 6.35 7.10
CA GLY A 425 12.90 6.10 7.77
C GLY A 425 12.64 4.60 7.89
N GLN A 426 11.75 4.25 8.82
CA GLN A 426 11.26 2.89 9.02
C GLN A 426 9.75 2.89 9.04
N ALA A 427 9.14 1.86 8.46
CA ALA A 427 7.73 1.54 8.63
C ALA A 427 7.62 0.15 9.27
N GLY A 428 6.99 0.10 10.44
CA GLY A 428 6.90 -1.08 11.29
C GLY A 428 5.58 -1.82 11.16
N ASP A 429 4.46 -1.09 10.99
CA ASP A 429 3.12 -1.69 10.95
C ASP A 429 2.16 -0.86 10.08
N ILE A 430 1.06 -1.47 9.63
CA ILE A 430 0.09 -0.85 8.71
C ILE A 430 -1.34 -1.25 9.07
N PHE A 431 -2.24 -0.26 9.04
CA PHE A 431 -3.65 -0.45 9.26
C PHE A 431 -4.45 0.33 8.21
N VAL A 432 -5.52 -0.27 7.68
CA VAL A 432 -6.34 0.34 6.63
C VAL A 432 -7.81 0.30 7.04
N VAL A 433 -8.53 1.40 6.89
CA VAL A 433 -9.95 1.51 7.21
C VAL A 433 -10.73 2.15 6.07
N LYS A 434 -11.95 1.67 5.80
CA LYS A 434 -12.87 2.36 4.89
C LYS A 434 -13.22 3.74 5.45
N LYS A 435 -13.22 4.75 4.59
CA LYS A 435 -13.82 6.04 4.87
C LYS A 435 -15.33 5.84 4.92
N ASN A 436 -15.91 5.98 6.11
CA ASN A 436 -17.36 6.07 6.20
C ASN A 436 -17.81 7.37 5.50
N PRO A 437 -18.79 7.30 4.58
CA PRO A 437 -19.31 8.47 3.88
C PRO A 437 -20.00 9.49 4.80
#